data_AF-A0A7J8E0W1-F1
#
_entry.id   AF-A0A7J8E0W1-F1
#
_cell.length_a   1.000
_cell.length_b   1.000
_cell.length_c   1.000
_cell.angle_alpha   90.00
_cell.angle_beta   90.00
_cell.angle_gamma   90.00
#
_symmetry.space_group_name_H-M   'P 1'
#
loop_
_entity.id
_entity.type
_entity.pdbx_description
1 polymer ?
#
loop_
_entity_poly.entity_id
_entity_poly.type
_entity_poly.pdbx_seq_one_letter_code
_entity_poly.pdbx_strand_id
1 'polypeptide(L)'
;MADLPREGKLARSPDFTQLIDMASESVGGKILFATDDFFAPAENLIKSDSPRRGDDEYTEFGKWADGWETRRRRAPGHDWCVIKLGVQGTIRGFDVDISYFPGDYAPRISIQAANLEEGKEPEIPQRGVRMGVAATPEELEAVAELRSSDWDLLVPMTELKPEKPASSHNYFPVNSQQKWTHVRLNMFPDGGIARLRVYGVGHKDWTAADPKEPLDLVAMAYGGACVGFSNAHFGHPNKMIGVGPPRSAADGWETARRPDRPPVLELNGDGELLIPGCEWAVFRLAHPGVITQIEVDTTYFKGNSPASCSLDGCILTTQEEEDMIRQKWDLPGHRWKALLPVTQKSRARQPHPGAPGRGHPREAHHLPGRGRQPPAPEGVPQLHLPPAAPGQAHDEVLSEGRVQVQPVTPRSCRVLATQ
;
A
#
# COMPACT_ATOMS: atom_id res chain seq x y z
N MET A 1 -31.99 6.70 -29.55
CA MET A 1 -31.07 7.78 -29.17
C MET A 1 -31.23 8.00 -27.68
N ALA A 2 -30.36 7.38 -26.89
CA ALA A 2 -30.19 7.66 -25.49
C ALA A 2 -28.75 8.14 -25.37
N ASP A 3 -28.59 9.41 -25.02
CA ASP A 3 -27.30 10.07 -24.87
C ASP A 3 -26.48 9.31 -23.81
N LEU A 4 -25.45 8.59 -24.28
CA LEU A 4 -24.30 8.26 -23.46
C LEU A 4 -23.73 9.58 -22.94
N PRO A 5 -23.40 9.71 -21.65
CA PRO A 5 -22.68 10.89 -21.19
C PRO A 5 -21.41 11.02 -22.01
N ARG A 6 -21.33 12.10 -22.79
CA ARG A 6 -20.10 12.58 -23.42
C ARG A 6 -19.02 12.54 -22.34
N GLU A 7 -17.85 12.01 -22.69
CA GLU A 7 -16.63 12.05 -21.87
C GLU A 7 -16.42 13.45 -21.28
N GLY A 8 -16.96 13.67 -20.09
CA GLY A 8 -16.52 14.72 -19.21
C GLY A 8 -15.22 14.19 -18.63
N LYS A 9 -14.08 14.72 -19.08
CA LYS A 9 -12.82 14.64 -18.35
C LYS A 9 -13.08 15.21 -16.94
N LEU A 10 -13.49 14.37 -16.00
CA LEU A 10 -12.83 14.41 -14.69
C LEU A 10 -11.37 14.19 -15.04
N ALA A 11 -10.51 15.18 -14.78
CA ALA A 11 -9.08 14.94 -14.82
C ALA A 11 -8.84 13.72 -13.92
N ARG A 12 -8.61 12.55 -14.53
CA ARG A 12 -8.23 11.38 -13.75
C ARG A 12 -7.02 11.81 -12.93
N SER A 13 -7.07 11.56 -11.63
CA SER A 13 -5.89 11.78 -10.79
C SER A 13 -4.71 11.04 -11.43
N PRO A 14 -3.48 11.59 -11.37
CA PRO A 14 -2.33 10.94 -11.99
C PRO A 14 -2.14 9.51 -11.49
N ASP A 15 -1.62 8.61 -12.33
CA ASP A 15 -1.46 7.19 -11.97
C ASP A 15 -0.60 6.98 -10.72
N PHE A 16 0.37 7.87 -10.45
CA PHE A 16 1.19 7.81 -9.24
C PHE A 16 0.38 7.93 -7.95
N THR A 17 -0.85 8.47 -7.98
CA THR A 17 -1.75 8.55 -6.81
C THR A 17 -2.23 7.18 -6.32
N GLN A 18 -2.00 6.12 -7.11
CA GLN A 18 -2.25 4.74 -6.69
C GLN A 18 -1.06 4.10 -5.94
N LEU A 19 0.05 4.82 -5.80
CA LEU A 19 1.21 4.38 -5.04
C LEU A 19 1.05 4.70 -3.54
N ILE A 20 2.00 4.23 -2.73
CA ILE A 20 1.99 4.47 -1.28
C ILE A 20 2.31 5.94 -0.99
N ASP A 21 1.54 6.55 -0.08
CA ASP A 21 1.88 7.85 0.51
C ASP A 21 2.97 7.65 1.56
N MET A 22 4.22 7.88 1.16
CA MET A 22 5.42 7.65 1.94
C MET A 22 5.57 8.62 3.13
N ALA A 23 4.88 9.76 3.09
CA ALA A 23 4.88 10.74 4.17
C ALA A 23 3.75 10.50 5.19
N SER A 24 2.77 9.65 4.88
CA SER A 24 1.60 9.44 5.74
C SER A 24 2.00 9.03 7.17
N GLU A 25 1.33 9.61 8.16
CA GLU A 25 1.47 9.21 9.56
C GLU A 25 1.17 7.72 9.76
N SER A 26 0.27 7.14 8.94
CA SER A 26 -0.14 5.74 9.03
C SER A 26 0.98 4.76 8.67
N VAL A 27 2.01 5.24 7.97
CA VAL A 27 3.20 4.46 7.61
C VAL A 27 4.43 4.93 8.40
N GLY A 28 4.23 5.75 9.43
CA GLY A 28 5.29 6.22 10.32
C GLY A 28 5.95 7.54 9.91
N GLY A 29 5.38 8.27 8.94
CA GLY A 29 5.87 9.60 8.58
C GLY A 29 5.75 10.60 9.74
N LYS A 30 6.69 11.55 9.80
CA LYS A 30 6.79 12.50 10.92
C LYS A 30 7.21 13.88 10.45
N ILE A 31 6.59 14.91 11.02
CA ILE A 31 7.11 16.28 10.93
C ILE A 31 8.26 16.43 11.94
N LEU A 32 9.46 16.71 11.45
CA LEU A 32 10.62 16.97 12.29
C LEU A 32 10.69 18.43 12.71
N PHE A 33 10.27 19.34 11.84
CA PHE A 33 10.38 20.78 12.05
C PHE A 33 9.32 21.54 11.25
N ALA A 34 8.84 22.67 11.78
CA ALA A 34 8.03 23.65 11.08
C ALA A 34 8.38 25.05 11.59
N THR A 35 8.46 26.04 10.71
CA THR A 35 8.79 27.43 11.11
C THR A 35 7.73 28.07 11.99
N ASP A 36 6.47 27.75 11.75
CA ASP A 36 5.31 28.37 12.40
C ASP A 36 4.14 27.38 12.38
N ASP A 37 3.41 27.28 13.49
CA ASP A 37 2.21 26.44 13.65
C ASP A 37 1.07 27.27 14.28
N PHE A 38 0.96 28.55 13.92
CA PHE A 38 0.11 29.44 14.69
C PHE A 38 -1.38 29.08 14.62
N PHE A 39 -1.94 28.93 13.43
CA PHE A 39 -3.37 28.67 13.25
C PHE A 39 -3.69 27.17 13.23
N ALA A 40 -2.84 26.37 12.58
CA ALA A 40 -3.01 24.93 12.53
C ALA A 40 -1.66 24.20 12.37
N PRO A 41 -1.45 23.06 13.05
CA PRO A 41 -0.15 22.39 13.15
C PRO A 41 0.26 21.65 11.86
N ALA A 42 1.56 21.66 11.56
CA ALA A 42 2.17 20.96 10.41
C ALA A 42 1.87 19.45 10.36
N GLU A 43 1.64 18.80 11.51
CA GLU A 43 1.29 17.38 11.60
C GLU A 43 0.02 17.03 10.82
N ASN A 44 -0.87 17.99 10.61
CA ASN A 44 -2.07 17.78 9.80
C ASN A 44 -1.76 17.49 8.34
N LEU A 45 -0.61 17.92 7.80
CA LEU A 45 -0.21 17.69 6.40
C LEU A 45 -0.19 16.21 6.05
N ILE A 46 0.26 15.37 6.99
CA ILE A 46 0.56 13.95 6.77
C ILE A 46 -0.52 13.01 7.30
N LYS A 47 -1.65 13.54 7.78
CA LYS A 47 -2.78 12.70 8.20
C LYS A 47 -3.27 11.85 7.05
N SER A 48 -3.56 10.58 7.29
CA SER A 48 -3.99 9.65 6.21
C SER A 48 -5.35 10.01 5.62
N ASP A 49 -6.22 10.62 6.42
CA ASP A 49 -7.59 10.94 6.02
C ASP A 49 -7.62 12.22 5.17
N SER A 50 -8.62 12.34 4.30
CA SER A 50 -8.90 13.58 3.56
C SER A 50 -9.16 14.75 4.54
N PRO A 51 -8.80 15.99 4.16
CA PRO A 51 -9.09 17.13 5.02
C PRO A 51 -10.60 17.30 5.18
N ARG A 52 -11.03 17.78 6.35
CA ARG A 52 -12.43 18.10 6.63
C ARG A 52 -12.62 19.60 6.87
N ARG A 53 -13.82 20.07 6.56
CA ARG A 53 -14.28 21.39 7.03
C ARG A 53 -14.72 21.28 8.49
N GLY A 54 -14.25 22.19 9.33
CA GLY A 54 -14.83 22.41 10.65
C GLY A 54 -16.06 23.30 10.51
N ASP A 55 -17.20 22.83 11.01
CA ASP A 55 -18.44 23.60 11.01
C ASP A 55 -18.40 24.63 12.15
N ASP A 56 -17.98 25.85 11.82
CA ASP A 56 -17.85 27.00 12.74
C ASP A 56 -17.02 26.73 14.00
N GLU A 57 -16.08 25.77 13.92
CA GLU A 57 -15.09 25.50 14.95
C GLU A 57 -14.04 26.64 14.99
N TYR A 58 -13.77 27.16 16.20
CA TYR A 58 -12.72 28.14 16.47
C TYR A 58 -11.79 27.63 17.57
N THR A 59 -10.50 27.91 17.42
CA THR A 59 -9.49 27.77 18.46
C THR A 59 -9.25 29.13 19.11
N GLU A 60 -8.45 29.18 20.17
CA GLU A 60 -8.01 30.45 20.76
C GLU A 60 -7.14 31.30 19.79
N PHE A 61 -6.63 30.69 18.71
CA PHE A 61 -5.75 31.32 17.73
C PHE A 61 -6.46 31.74 16.45
N GLY A 62 -7.71 31.30 16.21
CA GLY A 62 -8.45 31.64 15.00
C GLY A 62 -9.49 30.60 14.62
N LYS A 63 -9.97 30.66 13.38
CA LYS A 63 -10.85 29.62 12.84
C LYS A 63 -10.07 28.31 12.74
N TRP A 64 -10.69 27.21 13.15
CA TRP A 64 -10.06 25.90 13.05
C TRP A 64 -9.92 25.46 11.59
N ALA A 65 -8.76 24.91 11.23
CA ALA A 65 -8.48 24.36 9.92
C ALA A 65 -7.84 22.96 10.03
N ASP A 66 -8.26 22.05 9.15
CA ASP A 66 -7.67 20.71 9.04
C ASP A 66 -6.49 20.69 8.06
N GLY A 67 -5.43 21.40 8.42
CA GLY A 67 -4.22 21.53 7.63
C GLY A 67 -3.09 22.16 8.43
N TRP A 68 -2.02 22.54 7.75
CA TRP A 68 -0.98 23.41 8.30
C TRP A 68 -1.29 24.84 7.89
N GLU A 69 -1.31 25.77 8.84
CA GLU A 69 -1.57 27.18 8.56
C GLU A 69 -0.74 28.10 9.44
N THR A 70 0.02 28.98 8.79
CA THR A 70 0.99 29.88 9.44
C THR A 70 0.48 31.31 9.57
N ARG A 71 1.12 32.10 10.43
CA ARG A 71 0.88 33.55 10.49
C ARG A 71 1.22 34.23 9.18
N ARG A 72 0.40 35.23 8.82
CA ARG A 72 0.73 36.20 7.77
C ARG A 72 2.07 36.86 8.05
N ARG A 73 3.03 36.62 7.18
CA ARG A 73 4.41 37.04 7.37
C ARG A 73 4.56 38.52 7.06
N ARG A 74 5.29 39.22 7.93
CA ARG A 74 5.64 40.65 7.78
C ARG A 74 7.14 40.90 7.81
N ALA A 75 7.93 39.83 7.82
CA ALA A 75 9.39 39.85 7.86
C ALA A 75 9.95 39.09 6.65
N PRO A 76 11.22 39.32 6.26
CA PRO A 76 11.84 38.60 5.16
C PRO A 76 11.81 37.07 5.32
N GLY A 77 11.84 36.36 4.19
CA GLY A 77 11.84 34.90 4.13
C GLY A 77 10.45 34.29 3.89
N HIS A 78 10.31 33.03 4.22
CA HIS A 78 9.12 32.22 3.95
C HIS A 78 8.97 31.08 4.96
N ASP A 79 7.81 30.43 5.01
CA ASP A 79 7.54 29.31 5.91
C ASP A 79 7.90 27.97 5.29
N TRP A 80 8.38 27.04 6.11
CA TRP A 80 8.77 25.70 5.64
C TRP A 80 8.72 24.68 6.77
N CYS A 81 8.60 23.41 6.37
CA CYS A 81 8.66 22.28 7.28
C CYS A 81 9.55 21.17 6.71
N VAL A 82 10.05 20.29 7.59
CA VAL A 82 10.81 19.09 7.23
C VAL A 82 10.02 17.87 7.68
N ILE A 83 9.84 16.95 6.75
CA ILE A 83 9.14 15.69 6.93
C ILE A 83 10.15 14.54 6.79
N LYS A 84 10.19 13.65 7.76
CA LYS A 84 10.78 12.31 7.64
C LYS A 84 9.75 11.37 7.07
N LEU A 85 10.07 10.73 5.96
CA LEU A 85 9.19 9.74 5.34
C LEU A 85 9.12 8.50 6.23
N GLY A 86 7.92 7.94 6.38
CA GLY A 86 7.72 6.66 7.08
C GLY A 86 8.18 5.48 6.23
N VAL A 87 8.12 5.64 4.91
CA VAL A 87 8.67 4.69 3.94
C VAL A 87 9.70 5.41 3.08
N GLN A 88 10.94 4.96 3.14
CA GLN A 88 11.99 5.43 2.25
C GLN A 88 11.88 4.78 0.87
N GLY A 89 12.24 5.49 -0.19
CA GLY A 89 12.11 4.95 -1.55
C GLY A 89 12.16 5.99 -2.65
N THR A 90 11.69 5.61 -3.83
CA THR A 90 11.70 6.49 -5.00
C THR A 90 10.40 7.29 -5.08
N ILE A 91 10.49 8.62 -5.08
CA ILE A 91 9.33 9.52 -5.20
C ILE A 91 8.91 9.62 -6.67
N ARG A 92 7.62 9.42 -6.95
CA ARG A 92 7.02 9.50 -8.30
C ARG A 92 6.12 10.72 -8.48
N GLY A 93 5.60 11.28 -7.39
CA GLY A 93 4.90 12.55 -7.44
C GLY A 93 4.42 13.04 -6.09
N PHE A 94 4.02 14.30 -6.07
CA PHE A 94 3.41 14.95 -4.91
C PHE A 94 1.96 15.34 -5.22
N ASP A 95 1.12 15.37 -4.19
CA ASP A 95 -0.16 16.08 -4.19
C ASP A 95 -0.15 17.10 -3.05
N VAL A 96 -0.24 18.37 -3.41
CA VAL A 96 -0.39 19.48 -2.48
C VAL A 96 -1.85 19.90 -2.50
N ASP A 97 -2.58 19.47 -1.49
CA ASP A 97 -4.01 19.74 -1.35
C ASP A 97 -4.22 21.04 -0.55
N ILE A 98 -4.87 22.03 -1.17
CA ILE A 98 -5.24 23.30 -0.54
C ILE A 98 -6.75 23.41 -0.28
N SER A 99 -7.45 22.27 -0.21
CA SER A 99 -8.86 22.21 0.15
C SER A 99 -9.11 22.90 1.49
N TYR A 100 -10.22 23.63 1.56
CA TYR A 100 -10.72 24.36 2.72
C TYR A 100 -9.87 25.57 3.15
N PHE A 101 -8.92 26.01 2.32
CA PHE A 101 -8.20 27.29 2.48
C PHE A 101 -8.62 28.33 1.42
N PRO A 102 -9.88 28.83 1.42
CA PRO A 102 -10.35 29.79 0.43
C PRO A 102 -9.73 31.16 0.66
N GLY A 103 -8.67 31.49 -0.09
CA GLY A 103 -8.02 32.80 -0.05
C GLY A 103 -6.87 32.93 0.94
N ASP A 104 -6.72 31.99 1.88
CA ASP A 104 -5.60 31.94 2.83
C ASP A 104 -4.64 30.76 2.54
N TYR A 105 -4.76 30.11 1.37
CA TYR A 105 -3.82 29.06 0.92
C TYR A 105 -2.43 29.64 0.61
N ALA A 106 -1.39 28.81 0.69
CA ALA A 106 -0.05 29.21 0.28
C ALA A 106 0.00 29.54 -1.23
N PRO A 107 0.36 30.75 -1.67
CA PRO A 107 0.32 31.11 -3.09
C PRO A 107 1.29 30.31 -3.97
N ARG A 108 2.47 29.97 -3.43
CA ARG A 108 3.53 29.24 -4.12
C ARG A 108 4.19 28.25 -3.17
N ILE A 109 4.68 27.14 -3.72
CA ILE A 109 5.48 26.15 -2.99
C ILE A 109 6.73 25.75 -3.73
N SER A 110 7.71 25.20 -3.01
CA SER A 110 8.80 24.38 -3.57
C SER A 110 9.02 23.18 -2.67
N ILE A 111 9.53 22.09 -3.26
CA ILE A 111 9.79 20.85 -2.52
C ILE A 111 11.21 20.37 -2.81
N GLN A 112 11.98 20.17 -1.74
CA GLN A 112 13.31 19.56 -1.78
C GLN A 112 13.29 18.19 -1.10
N ALA A 113 14.25 17.33 -1.42
CA ALA A 113 14.39 16.01 -0.79
C ALA A 113 15.85 15.63 -0.53
N ALA A 114 16.06 14.78 0.47
CA ALA A 114 17.36 14.21 0.78
C ALA A 114 17.30 12.72 1.11
N ASN A 115 18.41 12.04 0.83
CA ASN A 115 18.70 10.70 1.31
C ASN A 115 19.69 10.81 2.46
N LEU A 116 19.18 10.83 3.70
CA LEU A 116 20.01 10.89 4.89
C LEU A 116 20.31 9.48 5.36
N GLU A 117 21.53 9.27 5.85
CA GLU A 117 21.91 7.99 6.45
C GLU A 117 21.19 7.81 7.78
N GLU A 118 20.60 6.62 7.97
CA GLU A 118 19.86 6.29 9.18
C GLU A 118 20.77 6.38 10.41
N GLY A 119 20.29 7.01 11.47
CA GLY A 119 21.05 7.22 12.71
C GLY A 119 22.11 8.32 12.66
N LYS A 120 22.25 9.04 11.53
CA LYS A 120 23.13 10.23 11.41
C LYS A 120 22.36 11.55 11.32
N GLU A 121 21.07 11.52 11.62
CA GLU A 121 20.24 12.71 11.72
C GLU A 121 20.61 13.50 12.99
N PRO A 122 20.64 14.84 12.94
CA PRO A 122 20.82 15.65 14.13
C PRO A 122 19.64 15.43 15.10
N GLU A 123 19.91 15.56 16.39
CA GLU A 123 18.86 15.48 17.42
C GLU A 123 18.00 16.74 17.38
N ILE A 124 16.93 16.70 16.57
CA ILE A 124 15.92 17.76 16.55
C ILE A 124 14.96 17.56 17.72
N PRO A 125 14.70 18.60 18.55
CA PRO A 125 13.74 18.52 19.64
C PRO A 125 12.38 18.01 19.18
N GLN A 126 11.77 17.10 19.94
CA GLN A 126 10.43 16.64 19.65
C GLN A 126 9.42 17.80 19.83
N ARG A 127 8.79 18.23 18.73
CA ARG A 127 7.83 19.35 18.75
C ARG A 127 6.51 19.04 19.46
N GLY A 128 5.99 17.81 19.30
CA GLY A 128 4.60 17.47 19.65
C GLY A 128 3.58 18.26 18.80
N VAL A 129 2.28 17.95 18.95
CA VAL A 129 1.22 18.72 18.27
C VAL A 129 0.91 19.97 19.10
N ARG A 130 1.16 21.15 18.54
CA ARG A 130 0.98 22.45 19.23
C ARG A 130 0.50 23.53 18.27
N MET A 131 -0.21 24.52 18.80
CA MET A 131 -0.71 25.69 18.05
C MET A 131 -0.25 27.00 18.70
N GLY A 132 -0.35 28.11 17.97
CA GLY A 132 -0.07 29.45 18.48
C GLY A 132 1.42 29.81 18.61
N VAL A 133 2.31 29.01 18.04
CA VAL A 133 3.77 29.10 18.26
C VAL A 133 4.56 29.19 16.95
N ALA A 134 5.72 29.84 17.01
CA ALA A 134 6.79 29.71 16.01
C ALA A 134 7.86 28.75 16.53
N ALA A 135 8.72 28.29 15.62
CA ALA A 135 9.95 27.59 15.97
C ALA A 135 10.79 28.42 16.95
N THR A 136 11.33 27.76 17.98
CA THR A 136 12.27 28.40 18.91
C THR A 136 13.66 28.56 18.27
N PRO A 137 14.52 29.44 18.80
CA PRO A 137 15.90 29.54 18.34
C PRO A 137 16.66 28.20 18.39
N GLU A 138 16.41 27.38 19.41
CA GLU A 138 17.03 26.07 19.58
C GLU A 138 16.56 25.08 18.50
N GLU A 139 15.25 25.08 18.16
CA GLU A 139 14.72 24.26 17.07
C GLU A 139 15.28 24.69 15.70
N LEU A 140 15.44 26.00 15.49
CA LEU A 140 16.05 26.57 14.29
C LEU A 140 17.53 26.21 14.15
N GLU A 141 18.28 26.23 15.25
CA GLU A 141 19.70 25.84 15.28
C GLU A 141 19.84 24.33 14.99
N ALA A 142 19.05 23.49 15.65
CA ALA A 142 19.08 22.04 15.46
C ALA A 142 18.73 21.63 14.02
N VAL A 143 17.68 22.22 13.43
CA VAL A 143 17.29 21.89 12.04
C VAL A 143 18.29 22.45 11.01
N ALA A 144 19.06 23.49 11.34
CA ALA A 144 20.06 24.05 10.42
C ALA A 144 21.19 23.06 10.11
N GLU A 145 21.50 22.13 11.03
CA GLU A 145 22.48 21.07 10.82
C GLU A 145 22.12 20.14 9.66
N LEU A 146 20.83 19.97 9.36
CA LEU A 146 20.37 19.19 8.20
C LEU A 146 20.73 19.82 6.86
N ARG A 147 21.08 21.11 6.84
CA ARG A 147 21.34 21.89 5.61
C ARG A 147 20.23 21.70 4.56
N SER A 148 18.98 21.70 5.01
CA SER A 148 17.84 21.35 4.18
C SER A 148 17.55 22.34 3.04
N SER A 149 18.20 23.51 3.03
CA SER A 149 18.18 24.45 1.91
C SER A 149 18.95 23.92 0.70
N ASP A 150 19.93 23.06 0.93
CA ASP A 150 20.90 22.59 -0.07
C ASP A 150 20.48 21.23 -0.66
N TRP A 151 19.35 20.69 -0.19
CA TRP A 151 18.76 19.44 -0.66
C TRP A 151 18.30 19.54 -2.12
N ASP A 152 18.21 18.39 -2.79
CA ASP A 152 17.84 18.32 -4.20
C ASP A 152 16.43 18.84 -4.43
N LEU A 153 16.29 19.79 -5.36
CA LEU A 153 15.03 20.42 -5.70
C LEU A 153 14.20 19.52 -6.62
N LEU A 154 13.15 18.90 -6.06
CA LEU A 154 12.24 18.03 -6.82
C LEU A 154 11.08 18.78 -7.45
N VAL A 155 10.58 19.83 -6.77
CA VAL A 155 9.56 20.73 -7.30
C VAL A 155 10.09 22.16 -7.18
N PRO A 156 10.37 22.86 -8.31
CA PRO A 156 10.78 24.25 -8.26
C PRO A 156 9.67 25.14 -7.71
N MET A 157 10.01 26.37 -7.33
CA MET A 157 9.01 27.34 -6.87
C MET A 157 7.90 27.50 -7.90
N THR A 158 6.70 27.03 -7.55
CA THR A 158 5.55 26.93 -8.45
C THR A 158 4.32 27.49 -7.78
N GLU A 159 3.48 28.18 -8.55
CA GLU A 159 2.20 28.72 -8.11
C GLU A 159 1.17 27.60 -7.92
N LEU A 160 0.49 27.61 -6.77
CA LEU A 160 -0.63 26.72 -6.49
C LEU A 160 -1.90 27.29 -7.11
N LYS A 161 -2.69 26.40 -7.71
CA LYS A 161 -3.93 26.76 -8.38
C LYS A 161 -5.11 26.34 -7.52
N PRO A 162 -5.91 27.28 -7.00
CA PRO A 162 -7.16 26.94 -6.34
C PRO A 162 -8.17 26.46 -7.38
N GLU A 163 -8.80 25.32 -7.12
CA GLU A 163 -9.92 24.82 -7.91
C GLU A 163 -11.24 25.03 -7.17
N LYS A 164 -11.74 23.98 -6.49
CA LYS A 164 -12.95 24.04 -5.68
C LYS A 164 -12.58 24.04 -4.20
N PRO A 165 -13.29 24.80 -3.35
CA PRO A 165 -12.96 24.85 -1.92
C PRO A 165 -12.91 23.48 -1.23
N ALA A 166 -13.65 22.46 -1.68
CA ALA A 166 -13.67 21.13 -1.06
C ALA A 166 -12.82 20.07 -1.78
N SER A 167 -12.10 20.45 -2.83
CA SER A 167 -11.27 19.55 -3.65
C SER A 167 -10.36 20.41 -4.51
N SER A 168 -9.17 20.75 -3.99
CA SER A 168 -8.21 21.62 -4.65
C SER A 168 -6.79 21.02 -4.62
N HIS A 169 -6.64 19.95 -5.38
CA HIS A 169 -5.40 19.17 -5.48
C HIS A 169 -4.44 19.76 -6.51
N ASN A 170 -3.15 19.87 -6.15
CA ASN A 170 -2.09 20.31 -7.05
C ASN A 170 -1.06 19.18 -7.19
N TYR A 171 -1.05 18.55 -8.35
CA TYR A 171 -0.22 17.36 -8.61
C TYR A 171 1.11 17.73 -9.28
N PHE A 172 2.22 17.20 -8.74
CA PHE A 172 3.57 17.43 -9.25
C PHE A 172 4.26 16.09 -9.54
N PRO A 173 4.35 15.64 -10.81
CA PRO A 173 5.09 14.43 -11.14
C PRO A 173 6.60 14.64 -10.96
N VAL A 174 7.29 13.62 -10.47
CA VAL A 174 8.74 13.63 -10.23
C VAL A 174 9.42 12.60 -11.12
N ASN A 175 10.47 13.02 -11.82
CA ASN A 175 11.30 12.15 -12.64
C ASN A 175 12.70 12.00 -12.02
N SER A 176 12.76 11.31 -10.88
CA SER A 176 14.00 10.96 -10.20
C SER A 176 13.99 9.48 -9.86
N GLN A 177 15.14 8.82 -10.01
CA GLN A 177 15.35 7.42 -9.60
C GLN A 177 16.13 7.32 -8.28
N GLN A 178 16.42 8.46 -7.64
CA GLN A 178 17.10 8.47 -6.36
C GLN A 178 16.17 7.97 -5.25
N LYS A 179 16.77 7.31 -4.25
CA LYS A 179 16.10 6.95 -3.00
C LYS A 179 16.03 8.19 -2.10
N TRP A 180 14.88 8.44 -1.50
CA TRP A 180 14.63 9.57 -0.61
C TRP A 180 14.16 9.09 0.76
N THR A 181 14.48 9.88 1.78
CA THR A 181 14.14 9.62 3.19
C THR A 181 13.47 10.82 3.85
N HIS A 182 13.78 12.03 3.36
CA HIS A 182 13.28 13.27 3.90
C HIS A 182 12.81 14.20 2.78
N VAL A 183 11.83 15.03 3.12
CA VAL A 183 11.28 16.06 2.25
C VAL A 183 11.23 17.37 3.02
N ARG A 184 11.57 18.48 2.35
CA ARG A 184 11.33 19.83 2.83
C ARG A 184 10.27 20.49 1.96
N LEU A 185 9.16 20.89 2.56
CA LEU A 185 8.13 21.69 1.92
C LEU A 185 8.35 23.17 2.28
N ASN A 186 8.32 24.05 1.27
CA ASN A 186 8.39 25.49 1.46
C ASN A 186 7.09 26.13 0.94
N MET A 187 6.57 27.10 1.68
CA MET A 187 5.40 27.92 1.37
C MET A 187 5.83 29.37 1.24
N PHE A 188 5.49 30.04 0.14
CA PHE A 188 5.95 31.39 -0.14
C PHE A 188 4.80 32.41 -0.24
N PRO A 189 4.79 33.47 0.60
CA PRO A 189 5.62 33.66 1.80
C PRO A 189 5.12 32.88 3.03
N ASP A 190 3.83 32.57 3.07
CA ASP A 190 3.06 31.97 4.18
C ASP A 190 1.72 31.46 3.63
N GLY A 191 0.85 30.93 4.50
CA GLY A 191 -0.53 30.55 4.16
C GLY A 191 -0.93 29.19 4.74
N GLY A 192 -1.85 28.50 4.07
CA GLY A 192 -2.35 27.19 4.47
C GLY A 192 -2.23 26.10 3.39
N ILE A 193 -1.97 24.87 3.83
CA ILE A 193 -1.99 23.63 3.03
C ILE A 193 -2.71 22.55 3.83
N ALA A 194 -3.69 21.89 3.23
CA ALA A 194 -4.52 20.89 3.89
C ALA A 194 -3.80 19.55 4.04
N ARG A 195 -3.22 19.04 2.95
CA ARG A 195 -2.43 17.80 2.95
C ARG A 195 -1.24 17.92 2.02
N LEU A 196 -0.17 17.22 2.39
CA LEU A 196 0.92 16.87 1.48
C LEU A 196 0.97 15.36 1.36
N ARG A 197 0.78 14.84 0.15
CA ARG A 197 0.99 13.43 -0.17
C ARG A 197 2.29 13.26 -0.93
N VAL A 198 3.08 12.26 -0.54
CA VAL A 198 4.35 11.93 -1.19
C VAL A 198 4.26 10.52 -1.76
N TYR A 199 3.86 10.42 -3.02
CA TYR A 199 3.61 9.14 -3.66
C TYR A 199 4.89 8.54 -4.25
N GLY A 200 5.15 7.27 -3.97
CA GLY A 200 6.36 6.60 -4.46
C GLY A 200 6.36 5.09 -4.31
N VAL A 201 7.49 4.49 -4.68
CA VAL A 201 7.75 3.05 -4.51
C VAL A 201 8.63 2.89 -3.28
N GLY A 202 8.18 2.11 -2.30
CA GLY A 202 8.93 1.83 -1.09
C GLY A 202 10.14 0.94 -1.34
N HIS A 203 11.22 1.14 -0.58
CA HIS A 203 12.45 0.38 -0.68
C HIS A 203 12.81 -0.18 0.70
N LYS A 204 12.97 -1.50 0.79
CA LYS A 204 13.54 -2.16 1.97
C LYS A 204 15.00 -2.52 1.72
N ASP A 205 15.85 -2.28 2.71
CA ASP A 205 17.18 -2.88 2.74
C ASP A 205 17.07 -4.33 3.22
N TRP A 206 17.15 -5.26 2.28
CA TRP A 206 17.07 -6.70 2.56
C TRP A 206 18.36 -7.26 3.16
N THR A 207 19.48 -6.55 3.05
CA THR A 207 20.76 -6.98 3.63
C THR A 207 20.81 -6.79 5.14
N ALA A 208 20.04 -5.82 5.66
CA ALA A 208 19.90 -5.54 7.07
C ALA A 208 18.74 -6.31 7.74
N ALA A 209 17.92 -7.04 6.97
CA ALA A 209 16.78 -7.77 7.50
C ALA A 209 17.21 -9.08 8.19
N ASP A 210 16.59 -9.43 9.32
CA ASP A 210 16.77 -10.76 9.93
C ASP A 210 16.08 -11.80 9.03
N PRO A 211 16.80 -12.79 8.47
CA PRO A 211 16.21 -13.83 7.63
C PRO A 211 15.14 -14.69 8.33
N LYS A 212 15.08 -14.65 9.67
CA LYS A 212 14.10 -15.38 10.47
C LYS A 212 12.84 -14.57 10.79
N GLU A 213 12.88 -13.26 10.60
CA GLU A 213 11.72 -12.41 10.83
C GLU A 213 10.72 -12.60 9.68
N PRO A 214 9.45 -12.96 9.96
CA PRO A 214 8.43 -13.02 8.93
C PRO A 214 8.14 -11.60 8.42
N LEU A 215 8.34 -11.39 7.12
CA LEU A 215 8.08 -10.13 6.44
C LEU A 215 6.98 -10.30 5.40
N ASP A 216 6.13 -9.29 5.26
CA ASP A 216 5.16 -9.23 4.18
C ASP A 216 5.88 -8.94 2.85
N LEU A 217 6.09 -9.99 2.05
CA LEU A 217 6.80 -9.89 0.78
C LEU A 217 6.02 -9.12 -0.29
N VAL A 218 4.71 -8.91 -0.15
CA VAL A 218 3.91 -8.19 -1.15
C VAL A 218 3.67 -6.73 -0.77
N ALA A 219 4.04 -6.33 0.45
CA ALA A 219 3.83 -4.98 0.96
C ALA A 219 4.43 -3.89 0.06
N MET A 220 3.62 -2.88 -0.26
CA MET A 220 4.05 -1.71 -1.04
C MET A 220 5.18 -0.94 -0.38
N ALA A 221 5.22 -0.91 0.96
CA ALA A 221 6.29 -0.26 1.71
C ALA A 221 7.68 -0.84 1.42
N TYR A 222 7.75 -2.10 0.96
CA TYR A 222 9.01 -2.76 0.65
C TYR A 222 9.31 -2.82 -0.85
N GLY A 223 8.37 -2.39 -1.70
CA GLY A 223 8.49 -2.38 -3.16
C GLY A 223 7.55 -3.33 -3.89
N GLY A 224 6.64 -3.99 -3.17
CA GLY A 224 5.59 -4.81 -3.76
C GLY A 224 4.65 -3.94 -4.61
N ALA A 225 4.15 -4.50 -5.71
CA ALA A 225 3.38 -3.73 -6.68
C ALA A 225 2.30 -4.56 -7.36
N CYS A 226 1.11 -3.99 -7.58
CA CYS A 226 0.18 -4.57 -8.54
C CYS A 226 0.69 -4.30 -9.97
N VAL A 227 0.86 -5.37 -10.73
CA VAL A 227 1.37 -5.37 -12.11
C VAL A 227 0.31 -5.81 -13.14
N GLY A 228 -0.91 -6.11 -12.67
CA GLY A 228 -2.07 -6.35 -13.52
C GLY A 228 -3.32 -6.68 -12.72
N PHE A 229 -4.49 -6.43 -13.31
CA PHE A 229 -5.78 -6.77 -12.70
C PHE A 229 -6.89 -6.82 -13.75
N SER A 230 -7.98 -7.52 -13.43
CA SER A 230 -9.14 -7.67 -14.32
C SER A 230 -10.09 -6.47 -14.29
N ASN A 231 -10.37 -5.95 -13.10
CA ASN A 231 -11.37 -4.91 -12.86
C ASN A 231 -11.00 -4.07 -11.63
N ALA A 232 -11.36 -2.79 -11.59
CA ALA A 232 -11.19 -1.92 -10.43
C ALA A 232 -12.40 -0.99 -10.34
N HIS A 233 -13.56 -1.54 -9.94
CA HIS A 233 -14.81 -0.78 -9.89
C HIS A 233 -14.84 0.19 -8.70
N PHE A 234 -14.47 -0.29 -7.52
CA PHE A 234 -14.18 0.55 -6.35
C PHE A 234 -12.82 0.20 -5.75
N GLY A 235 -12.03 1.22 -5.45
CA GLY A 235 -10.65 1.06 -5.02
C GLY A 235 -9.73 0.55 -6.14
N HIS A 236 -8.48 0.30 -5.78
CA HIS A 236 -7.44 -0.21 -6.69
C HIS A 236 -6.74 -1.40 -6.01
N PRO A 237 -6.29 -2.44 -6.73
CA PRO A 237 -5.62 -3.60 -6.12
C PRO A 237 -4.41 -3.26 -5.24
N ASN A 238 -3.70 -2.16 -5.51
CA ASN A 238 -2.64 -1.65 -4.61
C ASN A 238 -3.12 -1.45 -3.17
N LYS A 239 -4.41 -1.14 -2.94
CA LYS A 239 -4.96 -1.00 -1.60
C LYS A 239 -4.92 -2.32 -0.80
N MET A 240 -4.95 -3.47 -1.47
CA MET A 240 -4.82 -4.79 -0.82
C MET A 240 -3.43 -5.03 -0.23
N ILE A 241 -2.41 -4.35 -0.74
CA ILE A 241 -1.01 -4.53 -0.38
C ILE A 241 -0.45 -3.26 0.30
N GLY A 242 -1.36 -2.40 0.77
CA GLY A 242 -1.06 -1.22 1.58
C GLY A 242 -0.59 -1.59 2.99
N VAL A 243 -0.16 -0.59 3.75
CA VAL A 243 0.39 -0.78 5.10
C VAL A 243 -0.70 -0.59 6.15
N GLY A 244 -0.72 -1.50 7.13
CA GLY A 244 -1.59 -1.42 8.29
C GLY A 244 -2.99 -2.02 8.05
N PRO A 245 -3.80 -2.12 9.11
CA PRO A 245 -5.14 -2.68 9.00
C PRO A 245 -6.07 -1.75 8.21
N PRO A 246 -7.02 -2.29 7.42
CA PRO A 246 -8.03 -1.48 6.75
C PRO A 246 -8.93 -0.78 7.79
N ARG A 247 -9.48 0.38 7.44
CA ARG A 247 -10.43 1.14 8.28
C ARG A 247 -11.85 1.06 7.73
N SER A 248 -11.98 0.88 6.43
CA SER A 248 -13.25 0.80 5.71
C SER A 248 -13.12 -0.05 4.43
N ALA A 249 -14.25 -0.29 3.75
CA ALA A 249 -14.23 -0.95 2.44
C ALA A 249 -13.53 -0.10 1.35
N ALA A 250 -13.40 1.21 1.54
CA ALA A 250 -12.69 2.09 0.61
C ALA A 250 -11.16 1.85 0.61
N ASP A 251 -10.65 1.19 1.66
CA ASP A 251 -9.25 0.78 1.77
C ASP A 251 -8.99 -0.60 1.14
N GLY A 252 -9.99 -1.16 0.43
CA GLY A 252 -9.87 -2.44 -0.24
C GLY A 252 -9.96 -2.35 -1.76
N TRP A 253 -10.18 -3.50 -2.39
CA TRP A 253 -10.42 -3.64 -3.81
C TRP A 253 -11.74 -4.37 -4.04
N GLU A 254 -12.64 -3.75 -4.80
CA GLU A 254 -13.94 -4.31 -5.15
C GLU A 254 -14.17 -4.23 -6.66
N THR A 255 -14.64 -5.34 -7.21
CA THR A 255 -14.95 -5.49 -8.63
C THR A 255 -16.43 -5.40 -8.89
N ALA A 256 -16.80 -4.98 -10.10
CA ALA A 256 -18.18 -4.97 -10.52
C ALA A 256 -18.79 -6.37 -10.48
N ARG A 257 -20.12 -6.45 -10.28
CA ARG A 257 -20.84 -7.71 -10.46
C ARG A 257 -20.77 -8.11 -11.94
N ARG A 258 -20.26 -9.31 -12.21
CA ARG A 258 -20.08 -9.77 -13.57
C ARG A 258 -21.43 -10.02 -14.28
N PRO A 259 -21.62 -9.55 -15.52
CA PRO A 259 -22.86 -9.75 -16.28
C PRO A 259 -23.14 -11.21 -16.66
N ASP A 260 -22.10 -12.04 -16.77
CA ASP A 260 -22.19 -13.45 -17.13
C ASP A 260 -22.46 -14.37 -15.92
N ARG A 261 -22.84 -13.79 -14.78
CA ARG A 261 -23.31 -14.55 -13.63
C ARG A 261 -24.61 -15.30 -14.00
N PRO A 262 -24.70 -16.61 -13.72
CA PRO A 262 -25.92 -17.38 -13.98
C PRO A 262 -27.15 -16.77 -13.28
N PRO A 263 -28.34 -16.83 -13.91
CA PRO A 263 -29.57 -16.33 -13.31
C PRO A 263 -29.97 -17.13 -12.06
N VAL A 264 -29.56 -18.40 -11.98
CA VAL A 264 -29.72 -19.29 -10.83
C VAL A 264 -28.35 -19.88 -10.51
N LEU A 265 -27.96 -19.82 -9.24
CA LEU A 265 -26.69 -20.36 -8.77
C LEU A 265 -26.83 -21.83 -8.43
N GLU A 266 -25.92 -22.63 -8.95
CA GLU A 266 -25.82 -24.07 -8.67
C GLU A 266 -24.56 -24.37 -7.88
N LEU A 267 -24.57 -25.48 -7.14
CA LEU A 267 -23.41 -26.00 -6.44
C LEU A 267 -22.87 -27.23 -7.20
N ASN A 268 -21.55 -27.42 -7.21
CA ASN A 268 -20.96 -28.69 -7.64
C ASN A 268 -21.11 -29.76 -6.55
N GLY A 269 -20.65 -30.99 -6.84
CA GLY A 269 -20.70 -32.12 -5.90
C GLY A 269 -19.98 -31.88 -4.57
N ASP A 270 -19.04 -30.92 -4.54
CA ASP A 270 -18.26 -30.53 -3.37
C ASP A 270 -18.86 -29.33 -2.62
N GLY A 271 -20.04 -28.86 -3.03
CA GLY A 271 -20.75 -27.74 -2.40
C GLY A 271 -20.21 -26.36 -2.79
N GLU A 272 -19.45 -26.25 -3.88
CA GLU A 272 -18.90 -24.99 -4.38
C GLU A 272 -19.80 -24.35 -5.43
N LEU A 273 -19.92 -23.01 -5.40
CA LEU A 273 -20.72 -22.27 -6.38
C LEU A 273 -20.13 -22.37 -7.79
N LEU A 274 -20.94 -22.86 -8.73
CA LEU A 274 -20.63 -22.91 -10.15
C LEU A 274 -20.85 -21.53 -10.77
N ILE A 275 -19.85 -20.65 -10.63
CA ILE A 275 -19.84 -19.33 -11.26
C ILE A 275 -18.73 -19.34 -12.31
N PRO A 276 -19.06 -19.15 -13.61
CA PRO A 276 -18.06 -19.14 -14.68
C PRO A 276 -17.09 -17.98 -14.49
N GLY A 277 -15.80 -18.19 -14.75
CA GLY A 277 -14.71 -17.19 -14.73
C GLY A 277 -14.30 -16.66 -13.34
N CYS A 278 -13.34 -15.75 -13.31
CA CYS A 278 -12.87 -15.10 -12.08
C CYS A 278 -12.47 -13.63 -12.30
N GLU A 279 -12.44 -12.88 -11.20
CA GLU A 279 -11.71 -11.61 -11.11
C GLU A 279 -10.33 -11.89 -10.51
N TRP A 280 -9.32 -11.15 -10.94
CA TRP A 280 -7.92 -11.42 -10.59
C TRP A 280 -7.11 -10.14 -10.46
N ALA A 281 -6.07 -10.21 -9.63
CA ALA A 281 -5.00 -9.24 -9.53
C ALA A 281 -3.66 -9.98 -9.48
N VAL A 282 -2.64 -9.41 -10.12
CA VAL A 282 -1.27 -9.91 -10.14
C VAL A 282 -0.39 -8.94 -9.37
N PHE A 283 0.34 -9.47 -8.39
CA PHE A 283 1.24 -8.69 -7.56
C PHE A 283 2.67 -9.18 -7.71
N ARG A 284 3.61 -8.27 -7.95
CA ARG A 284 5.04 -8.51 -7.79
C ARG A 284 5.42 -8.38 -6.33
N LEU A 285 6.09 -9.40 -5.80
CA LEU A 285 6.72 -9.37 -4.48
C LEU A 285 7.90 -8.40 -4.50
N ALA A 286 8.06 -7.69 -3.39
CA ALA A 286 9.18 -6.80 -3.13
C ALA A 286 10.54 -7.52 -3.15
N HIS A 287 10.54 -8.81 -2.79
CA HIS A 287 11.73 -9.66 -2.77
C HIS A 287 11.32 -11.12 -2.94
N PRO A 288 12.06 -11.92 -3.73
CA PRO A 288 11.83 -13.37 -3.80
C PRO A 288 12.09 -14.03 -2.44
N GLY A 289 11.21 -14.93 -2.02
CA GLY A 289 11.31 -15.53 -0.69
C GLY A 289 10.49 -16.80 -0.53
N VAL A 290 10.61 -17.40 0.66
CA VAL A 290 9.82 -18.58 1.04
C VAL A 290 8.54 -18.11 1.70
N ILE A 291 7.41 -18.46 1.09
CA ILE A 291 6.08 -18.13 1.62
C ILE A 291 5.74 -19.14 2.73
N THR A 292 5.59 -18.64 3.95
CA THR A 292 5.25 -19.44 5.14
C THR A 292 3.81 -19.22 5.61
N GLN A 293 3.22 -18.08 5.26
CA GLN A 293 1.86 -17.68 5.60
C GLN A 293 1.24 -16.85 4.47
N ILE A 294 -0.06 -17.03 4.27
CA ILE A 294 -0.89 -16.24 3.35
C ILE A 294 -2.09 -15.72 4.14
N GLU A 295 -2.38 -14.44 4.01
CA GLU A 295 -3.55 -13.80 4.61
C GLU A 295 -4.39 -13.12 3.52
N VAL A 296 -5.71 -13.36 3.53
CA VAL A 296 -6.66 -12.71 2.62
C VAL A 296 -7.75 -12.05 3.45
N ASP A 297 -7.56 -10.77 3.77
CA ASP A 297 -8.48 -10.00 4.59
C ASP A 297 -9.72 -9.53 3.81
N THR A 298 -10.91 -9.81 4.35
CA THR A 298 -12.20 -9.35 3.82
C THR A 298 -13.06 -8.66 4.87
N THR A 299 -12.46 -8.16 5.97
CA THR A 299 -13.11 -7.67 7.18
C THR A 299 -14.26 -6.68 6.91
N TYR A 300 -14.11 -5.79 5.93
CA TYR A 300 -15.11 -4.75 5.63
C TYR A 300 -16.10 -5.10 4.51
N PHE A 301 -15.96 -6.28 3.89
CA PHE A 301 -16.81 -6.73 2.79
C PHE A 301 -17.91 -7.68 3.28
N LYS A 302 -18.96 -7.11 3.90
CA LYS A 302 -19.97 -7.89 4.65
C LYS A 302 -20.99 -8.63 3.79
N GLY A 303 -21.24 -8.16 2.56
CA GLY A 303 -22.24 -8.74 1.64
C GLY A 303 -21.77 -8.91 0.20
N ASN A 304 -20.53 -8.51 -0.06
CA ASN A 304 -19.89 -8.46 -1.37
C ASN A 304 -18.48 -9.09 -1.33
N SER A 305 -18.13 -9.77 -0.23
CA SER A 305 -16.90 -10.57 -0.17
C SER A 305 -16.90 -11.69 -1.21
N PRO A 306 -15.71 -12.16 -1.59
CA PRO A 306 -15.58 -13.31 -2.45
C PRO A 306 -16.17 -14.59 -1.84
N ALA A 307 -16.87 -15.37 -2.67
CA ALA A 307 -17.40 -16.68 -2.28
C ALA A 307 -16.28 -17.69 -2.02
N SER A 308 -15.22 -17.63 -2.83
CA SER A 308 -13.99 -18.39 -2.68
C SER A 308 -12.81 -17.56 -3.17
N CYS A 309 -11.60 -17.92 -2.75
CA CYS A 309 -10.36 -17.40 -3.33
C CYS A 309 -9.33 -18.53 -3.48
N SER A 310 -8.38 -18.33 -4.40
CA SER A 310 -7.16 -19.11 -4.57
C SER A 310 -5.97 -18.15 -4.72
N LEU A 311 -4.76 -18.66 -4.46
CA LEU A 311 -3.51 -17.94 -4.65
C LEU A 311 -2.57 -18.80 -5.49
N ASP A 312 -2.06 -18.25 -6.59
CA ASP A 312 -1.03 -18.90 -7.39
C ASP A 312 0.28 -18.10 -7.36
N GLY A 313 1.40 -18.81 -7.44
CA GLY A 313 2.76 -18.28 -7.45
C GLY A 313 3.50 -18.59 -8.73
N CYS A 314 4.29 -17.67 -9.26
CA CYS A 314 5.28 -17.98 -10.30
C CYS A 314 6.57 -17.19 -10.10
N ILE A 315 7.61 -17.61 -10.81
CA ILE A 315 8.89 -16.90 -10.90
C ILE A 315 9.07 -16.45 -12.34
N LEU A 316 9.31 -15.16 -12.54
CA LEU A 316 9.58 -14.57 -13.85
C LEU A 316 10.85 -13.71 -13.78
N THR A 317 11.56 -13.65 -14.90
CA THR A 317 12.55 -12.60 -15.16
C THR A 317 11.85 -11.27 -15.45
N THR A 318 12.59 -10.15 -15.39
CA THR A 318 12.06 -8.82 -15.75
C THR A 318 11.48 -8.79 -17.16
N GLN A 319 12.17 -9.40 -18.13
CA GLN A 319 11.68 -9.44 -19.51
C GLN A 319 10.38 -10.25 -19.64
N GLU A 320 10.29 -11.38 -18.96
CA GLU A 320 9.06 -12.18 -18.95
C GLU A 320 7.90 -11.43 -18.29
N GLU A 321 8.12 -10.69 -17.20
CA GLU A 321 7.10 -9.82 -16.59
C GLU A 321 6.60 -8.78 -17.60
N GLU A 322 7.51 -8.07 -18.29
CA GLU A 322 7.14 -7.08 -19.30
C GLU A 322 6.32 -7.68 -20.43
N ASP A 323 6.70 -8.86 -20.91
CA ASP A 323 5.97 -9.59 -21.94
C ASP A 323 4.58 -9.98 -21.45
N MET A 324 4.45 -10.39 -20.19
CA MET A 324 3.16 -10.75 -19.60
C MET A 324 2.24 -9.56 -19.39
N ILE A 325 2.79 -8.40 -19.01
CA ILE A 325 2.03 -7.14 -18.95
C ILE A 325 1.46 -6.81 -20.34
N ARG A 326 2.28 -6.94 -21.39
CA ARG A 326 1.84 -6.71 -22.79
C ARG A 326 0.76 -7.70 -23.24
N GLN A 327 0.85 -8.95 -22.78
CA GLN A 327 -0.12 -10.02 -23.06
C GLN A 327 -1.29 -10.06 -22.08
N LYS A 328 -1.43 -9.06 -21.19
CA LYS A 328 -2.51 -8.97 -20.20
C LYS A 328 -2.63 -10.21 -19.31
N TRP A 329 -1.49 -10.79 -18.95
CA TRP A 329 -1.39 -11.95 -18.05
C TRP A 329 -2.09 -13.23 -18.53
N ASP A 330 -2.21 -13.40 -19.86
CA ASP A 330 -2.62 -14.66 -20.49
C ASP A 330 -1.46 -15.67 -20.50
N LEU A 331 -1.27 -16.32 -19.36
CA LEU A 331 -0.20 -17.30 -19.13
C LEU A 331 -0.73 -18.73 -19.23
N PRO A 332 0.02 -19.64 -19.89
CA PRO A 332 -0.24 -21.07 -19.79
C PRO A 332 -0.25 -21.52 -18.32
N GLY A 333 -1.30 -22.24 -17.92
CA GLY A 333 -1.56 -22.59 -16.51
C GLY A 333 -0.41 -23.30 -15.79
N HIS A 334 0.47 -24.01 -16.51
CA HIS A 334 1.61 -24.74 -15.92
C HIS A 334 2.69 -23.83 -15.31
N ARG A 335 2.74 -22.53 -15.67
CA ARG A 335 3.68 -21.58 -15.06
C ARG A 335 3.23 -21.10 -13.68
N TRP A 336 1.94 -21.16 -13.41
CA TRP A 336 1.36 -20.85 -12.11
C TRP A 336 1.36 -22.10 -11.23
N LYS A 337 1.91 -21.98 -10.01
CA LYS A 337 1.88 -23.02 -9.00
C LYS A 337 0.90 -22.63 -7.90
N ALA A 338 -0.06 -23.49 -7.59
CA ALA A 338 -1.00 -23.23 -6.50
C ALA A 338 -0.25 -23.10 -5.17
N LEU A 339 -0.41 -21.95 -4.52
CA LEU A 339 0.09 -21.65 -3.17
C LEU A 339 -1.04 -21.76 -2.14
N LEU A 340 -2.25 -21.34 -2.53
CA LEU A 340 -3.49 -21.55 -1.78
C LEU A 340 -4.52 -22.13 -2.77
N PRO A 341 -4.95 -23.40 -2.61
CA PRO A 341 -6.01 -23.95 -3.43
C PRO A 341 -7.34 -23.22 -3.17
N VAL A 342 -8.35 -23.52 -3.98
CA VAL A 342 -9.70 -22.98 -3.83
C VAL A 342 -10.18 -23.19 -2.40
N THR A 343 -10.42 -22.08 -1.71
CA THR A 343 -10.89 -22.11 -0.34
C THR A 343 -12.19 -21.34 -0.27
N GLN A 344 -13.27 -22.00 0.17
CA GLN A 344 -14.52 -21.33 0.48
C GLN A 344 -14.35 -20.50 1.74
N LYS A 345 -14.81 -19.24 1.71
CA LYS A 345 -14.82 -18.43 2.92
C LYS A 345 -15.99 -18.85 3.81
N SER A 346 -15.74 -19.05 5.10
CA SER A 346 -16.81 -19.29 6.05
C SER A 346 -17.78 -18.10 6.04
N ARG A 347 -19.10 -18.37 5.88
CA ARG A 347 -20.12 -17.32 5.93
C ARG A 347 -19.96 -16.54 7.23
N ALA A 348 -19.80 -15.21 7.16
CA ALA A 348 -19.94 -14.35 8.32
C ALA A 348 -21.28 -14.70 9.00
N ARG A 349 -21.24 -15.27 10.21
CA ARG A 349 -22.45 -15.52 10.99
C ARG A 349 -23.18 -14.18 11.14
N GLN A 350 -24.39 -14.09 10.59
CA GLN A 350 -25.26 -12.98 10.93
C GLN A 350 -25.42 -12.98 12.45
N PRO A 351 -25.20 -11.84 13.14
CA PRO A 351 -25.47 -11.79 14.56
C PRO A 351 -26.97 -12.02 14.75
N HIS A 352 -27.32 -13.09 15.47
CA HIS A 352 -28.66 -13.22 16.03
C HIS A 352 -28.94 -11.98 16.89
N PRO A 353 -30.14 -11.38 16.83
CA PRO A 353 -30.49 -10.29 17.72
C PRO A 353 -30.53 -10.84 19.15
N GLY A 354 -29.47 -10.60 19.95
CA GLY A 354 -29.46 -10.95 21.37
C GLY A 354 -28.15 -11.36 22.05
N ALA A 355 -26.97 -11.34 21.41
CA ALA A 355 -25.72 -11.71 22.08
C ALA A 355 -24.68 -10.57 22.10
N PRO A 356 -24.05 -10.26 23.25
CA PRO A 356 -23.02 -9.22 23.35
C PRO A 356 -21.73 -9.67 22.66
N GLY A 357 -21.10 -8.70 21.99
CA GLY A 357 -20.03 -8.91 21.00
C GLY A 357 -18.80 -9.65 21.51
N ARG A 358 -18.33 -10.60 20.70
CA ARG A 358 -16.94 -11.06 20.66
C ARG A 358 -16.47 -11.06 19.20
N GLY A 359 -15.20 -10.71 19.03
CA GLY A 359 -14.57 -10.29 17.77
C GLY A 359 -14.73 -11.22 16.56
N HIS A 360 -14.62 -10.61 15.39
CA HIS A 360 -14.71 -11.23 14.07
C HIS A 360 -13.51 -12.15 13.76
N PRO A 361 -13.68 -13.21 12.94
CA PRO A 361 -12.62 -14.17 12.67
C PRO A 361 -11.61 -13.62 11.65
N ARG A 362 -10.32 -13.74 11.98
CA ARG A 362 -9.20 -13.74 11.02
C ARG A 362 -8.96 -15.18 10.59
N GLU A 363 -9.04 -15.49 9.30
CA GLU A 363 -8.66 -16.81 8.77
C GLU A 363 -7.17 -16.77 8.36
N ALA A 364 -6.30 -17.27 9.23
CA ALA A 364 -4.88 -17.49 8.92
C ALA A 364 -4.69 -18.96 8.53
N HIS A 365 -4.17 -19.21 7.33
CA HIS A 365 -3.81 -20.56 6.89
C HIS A 365 -2.29 -20.76 7.01
N HIS A 366 -1.88 -21.68 7.89
CA HIS A 366 -0.49 -22.15 7.96
C HIS A 366 -0.28 -23.30 6.97
N LEU A 367 0.75 -23.18 6.13
CA LEU A 367 1.20 -24.30 5.30
C LEU A 367 1.82 -25.40 6.19
N PRO A 368 1.58 -26.69 5.93
CA PRO A 368 2.16 -27.76 6.75
C PRO A 368 3.68 -27.79 6.61
N GLY A 369 4.37 -27.37 7.66
CA GLY A 369 5.81 -27.58 7.84
C GLY A 369 6.12 -29.05 8.06
N ARG A 370 7.19 -29.54 7.40
CA ARG A 370 7.69 -30.91 7.54
C ARG A 370 7.82 -31.31 9.01
N GLY A 371 7.11 -32.35 9.41
CA GLY A 371 7.08 -32.86 10.78
C GLY A 371 8.46 -33.28 11.26
N ARG A 372 8.84 -32.76 12.44
CA ARG A 372 9.87 -33.36 13.29
C ARG A 372 9.32 -34.68 13.83
N GLN A 373 10.03 -35.78 13.57
CA GLN A 373 9.79 -37.06 14.26
C GLN A 373 10.14 -36.92 15.75
N PRO A 374 9.34 -37.50 16.67
CA PRO A 374 9.72 -37.64 18.08
C PRO A 374 10.65 -38.86 18.28
N PRO A 375 11.46 -38.87 19.36
CA PRO A 375 12.40 -39.95 19.62
C PRO A 375 11.68 -41.22 20.10
N ALA A 376 12.14 -42.39 19.64
CA ALA A 376 11.70 -43.70 20.11
C ALA A 376 12.43 -44.11 21.40
N PRO A 377 11.80 -44.89 22.30
CA PRO A 377 12.48 -45.58 23.39
C PRO A 377 12.94 -47.00 22.98
N GLU A 378 13.96 -47.48 23.69
CA GLU A 378 14.73 -48.70 23.50
C GLU A 378 13.91 -50.01 23.55
N GLY A 379 14.38 -51.03 22.80
CA GLY A 379 13.93 -52.43 22.93
C GLY A 379 14.32 -53.32 21.75
N VAL A 380 15.38 -54.12 21.91
CA VAL A 380 15.90 -55.17 21.00
C VAL A 380 15.15 -56.49 21.31
N PRO A 381 14.76 -57.35 20.33
CA PRO A 381 15.69 -58.34 19.78
C PRO A 381 15.68 -58.56 18.26
N GLN A 382 16.88 -58.95 17.81
CA GLN A 382 17.35 -59.41 16.50
C GLN A 382 16.42 -60.34 15.70
N LEU A 383 16.42 -60.15 14.38
CA LEU A 383 16.50 -61.25 13.41
C LEU A 383 17.25 -60.80 12.14
N HIS A 384 18.27 -61.59 11.77
CA HIS A 384 19.21 -61.41 10.67
C HIS A 384 18.61 -61.74 9.29
N LEU A 385 19.05 -61.03 8.22
CA LEU A 385 19.63 -61.55 6.95
C LEU A 385 19.87 -60.38 5.92
N PRO A 386 20.68 -60.56 4.84
CA PRO A 386 21.91 -59.78 4.57
C PRO A 386 21.79 -58.68 3.47
N PRO A 387 22.84 -57.88 3.18
CA PRO A 387 22.74 -56.71 2.30
C PRO A 387 22.96 -57.07 0.82
N ALA A 388 22.25 -56.37 -0.08
CA ALA A 388 22.52 -56.34 -1.51
C ALA A 388 22.90 -54.93 -1.96
N ALA A 389 23.86 -54.89 -2.88
CA ALA A 389 24.73 -53.79 -3.32
C ALA A 389 24.01 -52.67 -4.13
N PRO A 390 24.69 -51.53 -4.40
CA PRO A 390 24.09 -50.35 -5.03
C PRO A 390 24.10 -50.47 -6.56
N GLY A 391 23.01 -50.04 -7.20
CA GLY A 391 22.87 -50.09 -8.66
C GLY A 391 21.96 -49.00 -9.20
N GLN A 392 22.61 -48.03 -9.84
CA GLN A 392 22.23 -47.33 -11.07
C GLN A 392 20.93 -46.52 -11.16
N ALA A 393 21.16 -45.26 -11.54
CA ALA A 393 20.24 -44.35 -12.19
C ALA A 393 19.49 -45.00 -13.36
N HIS A 394 18.20 -44.69 -13.45
CA HIS A 394 17.47 -44.68 -14.70
C HIS A 394 16.56 -43.45 -14.71
N ASP A 395 16.74 -42.65 -15.77
CA ASP A 395 15.75 -41.72 -16.30
C ASP A 395 14.41 -42.44 -16.44
N GLU A 396 13.35 -41.85 -15.89
CA GLU A 396 11.98 -42.18 -16.28
C GLU A 396 11.33 -40.96 -16.94
N VAL A 397 11.29 -41.06 -18.27
CA VAL A 397 10.44 -40.34 -19.18
C VAL A 397 8.98 -40.57 -18.76
N LEU A 398 8.28 -39.54 -18.32
CA LEU A 398 6.83 -39.62 -18.12
C LEU A 398 6.13 -39.50 -19.49
N SER A 399 5.72 -40.67 -19.96
CA SER A 399 4.82 -40.93 -21.07
C SER A 399 3.43 -40.30 -20.88
N GLU A 400 2.83 -39.98 -22.02
CA GLU A 400 1.49 -39.44 -22.21
C GLU A 400 0.40 -40.13 -21.38
N GLY A 401 -0.32 -39.32 -20.60
CA GLY A 401 -1.61 -39.67 -20.01
C GLY A 401 -2.57 -38.53 -20.21
N ARG A 402 -3.43 -38.63 -21.23
CA ARG A 402 -4.59 -37.74 -21.42
C ARG A 402 -5.55 -37.92 -20.24
N VAL A 403 -5.75 -36.85 -19.47
CA VAL A 403 -7.00 -36.62 -18.76
C VAL A 403 -7.47 -35.22 -19.16
N GLN A 404 -8.65 -35.18 -19.78
CA GLN A 404 -9.27 -33.98 -20.31
C GLN A 404 -10.52 -33.66 -19.47
N VAL A 405 -10.62 -32.38 -19.11
CA VAL A 405 -11.83 -31.60 -18.73
C VAL A 405 -12.37 -31.80 -17.30
N GLN A 406 -12.30 -30.77 -16.45
CA GLN A 406 -13.25 -29.65 -16.35
C GLN A 406 -12.63 -28.44 -15.62
N PRO A 407 -12.88 -27.20 -16.07
CA PRO A 407 -12.47 -25.99 -15.36
C PRO A 407 -13.48 -25.71 -14.25
N VAL A 408 -13.10 -25.94 -13.00
CA VAL A 408 -13.82 -25.39 -11.85
C VAL A 408 -13.12 -24.08 -11.52
N THR A 409 -13.81 -22.96 -11.72
CA THR A 409 -13.27 -21.62 -11.52
C THR A 409 -13.39 -21.16 -10.06
N PRO A 410 -12.29 -21.07 -9.32
CA PRO A 410 -12.17 -20.21 -8.14
C PRO A 410 -11.79 -18.77 -8.52
N ARG A 411 -12.06 -17.82 -7.63
CA ARG A 411 -11.48 -16.47 -7.78
C ARG A 411 -9.98 -16.56 -7.49
N SER A 412 -9.11 -16.14 -8.40
CA SER A 412 -7.66 -16.28 -8.22
C SER A 412 -6.99 -14.93 -7.95
N CYS A 413 -6.25 -14.83 -6.86
CA CYS A 413 -5.19 -13.85 -6.69
C CYS A 413 -3.89 -14.49 -7.18
N ARG A 414 -3.06 -13.73 -7.90
CA ARG A 414 -1.81 -14.24 -8.46
C ARG A 414 -0.66 -13.41 -7.88
N VAL A 415 0.37 -14.10 -7.40
CA VAL A 415 1.54 -13.48 -6.77
C VAL A 415 2.79 -13.92 -7.52
N LEU A 416 3.67 -12.96 -7.78
CA LEU A 416 4.86 -13.11 -8.61
C LEU A 416 6.10 -12.85 -7.75
N ALA A 417 7.02 -13.82 -7.69
CA ALA A 417 8.38 -13.59 -7.20
C ALA A 417 9.30 -13.33 -8.41
N THR A 418 9.76 -12.10 -8.62
CA THR A 418 10.81 -11.81 -9.61
C THR A 418 12.18 -12.23 -9.07
N GLN A 419 13.04 -12.81 -9.91
CA GLN A 419 14.41 -13.21 -9.53
C GLN A 419 15.31 -12.01 -9.26
#